data_AF-A0A4R6KMA8-F1
#
_entry.id   AF-A0A4R6KMA8-F1
#
_cell.length_a   1.000
_cell.length_b   1.000
_cell.length_c   1.000
_cell.angle_alpha   90.00
_cell.angle_beta   90.00
_cell.angle_gamma   90.00
#
_symmetry.space_group_name_H-M   'P 1'
#
loop_
_entity.id
_entity.type
_entity.pdbx_description
1 polymer ?
#
loop_
_entity_poly.entity_id
_entity_poly.type
_entity_poly.pdbx_seq_one_letter_code
_entity_poly.pdbx_strand_id
1 'polypeptide(L)'
;MIYELNHVGGRVQDLEASLSFYGGLGAEVVDRLFMPGPRVHRVHIQLATGLVELLHHEQPDPQATYGLNHIGFMTDDLDGDYARLMALGYAELSSPRVAGSGQGRLAFLSDPNRVRVELLQRSEEFRVPPITTGPVLGFAHVAVAAPDLEAAAEFYGTHLGMERVSDNTFRLGADTLKLVPPPAATIAHLAFTTAAPTADTQDPDGTPVTFRAA
;
A
#
# COMPACT_ATOMS: atom_id res chain seq x y z
N MET A 1 4.26 14.87 10.95
CA MET A 1 3.55 15.18 9.70
C MET A 1 3.63 13.95 8.82
N ILE A 2 2.46 13.45 8.44
CA ILE A 2 2.33 12.43 7.40
C ILE A 2 2.59 13.09 6.03
N TYR A 3 3.55 12.58 5.26
CA TYR A 3 4.07 13.28 4.08
C TYR A 3 4.14 12.45 2.79
N GLU A 4 3.95 11.13 2.85
CA GLU A 4 4.02 10.26 1.67
C GLU A 4 3.04 9.09 1.80
N LEU A 5 2.27 8.80 0.74
CA LEU A 5 1.72 7.47 0.55
C LEU A 5 2.85 6.56 0.07
N ASN A 6 3.32 5.66 0.94
CA ASN A 6 4.56 4.94 0.72
C ASN A 6 4.38 3.65 -0.06
N HIS A 7 3.41 2.84 0.32
CA HIS A 7 3.19 1.55 -0.33
C HIS A 7 1.76 1.06 -0.14
N VAL A 8 1.39 0.10 -0.98
CA VAL A 8 0.29 -0.83 -0.73
C VAL A 8 0.90 -2.20 -0.46
N GLY A 9 0.38 -2.93 0.52
CA GLY A 9 1.02 -4.16 0.98
C GLY A 9 0.05 -5.27 1.35
N GLY A 10 0.55 -6.49 1.37
CA GLY A 10 -0.27 -7.67 1.62
C GLY A 10 0.52 -8.95 1.84
N ARG A 11 -0.20 -9.98 2.29
CA ARG A 11 0.34 -11.33 2.40
C ARG A 11 0.19 -12.03 1.06
N VAL A 12 1.26 -12.63 0.56
CA VAL A 12 1.25 -13.38 -0.71
C VAL A 12 1.42 -14.87 -0.48
N GLN A 13 0.67 -15.67 -1.22
CA GLN A 13 0.70 -17.13 -1.09
C GLN A 13 1.99 -17.71 -1.69
N ASP A 14 2.35 -17.24 -2.89
CA ASP A 14 3.55 -17.64 -3.61
C ASP A 14 4.34 -16.38 -3.99
N LEU A 15 5.50 -16.21 -3.34
CA LEU A 15 6.35 -15.06 -3.56
C LEU A 15 6.92 -15.04 -4.98
N GLU A 16 7.30 -16.18 -5.54
CA GLU A 16 7.89 -16.24 -6.87
C GLU A 16 6.85 -16.00 -7.96
N ALA A 17 5.61 -16.49 -7.78
CA ALA A 17 4.50 -16.15 -8.66
C ALA A 17 4.23 -14.64 -8.65
N SER A 18 4.25 -14.01 -7.48
CA SER A 18 4.07 -12.55 -7.33
C SER A 18 5.19 -11.76 -8.00
N LEU A 19 6.44 -12.14 -7.78
CA LEU A 19 7.60 -11.49 -8.39
C LEU A 19 7.60 -11.65 -9.92
N SER A 20 7.24 -12.83 -10.42
CA SER A 20 7.11 -13.08 -11.86
C SER A 20 6.01 -12.21 -12.47
N PHE A 21 4.84 -12.13 -11.84
CA PHE A 21 3.72 -11.33 -12.30
C PHE A 21 4.09 -9.84 -12.37
N TYR A 22 4.53 -9.25 -11.26
CA TYR A 22 4.86 -7.82 -11.23
C TYR A 22 6.11 -7.50 -12.05
N GLY A 23 7.10 -8.41 -12.09
CA GLY A 23 8.27 -8.28 -12.98
C GLY A 23 7.87 -8.24 -14.46
N GLY A 24 6.85 -9.00 -14.87
CA GLY A 24 6.26 -8.92 -16.21
C GLY A 24 5.62 -7.56 -16.53
N LEU A 25 5.24 -6.80 -15.50
CA LEU A 25 4.76 -5.42 -15.62
C LEU A 25 5.90 -4.38 -15.57
N GLY A 26 7.16 -4.82 -15.43
CA GLY A 26 8.34 -3.96 -15.33
C GLY A 26 8.71 -3.60 -13.90
N ALA A 27 8.22 -4.33 -12.89
CA ALA A 27 8.63 -4.12 -11.51
C ALA A 27 10.08 -4.55 -11.27
N GLU A 28 10.77 -3.82 -10.40
CA GLU A 28 12.07 -4.25 -9.88
C GLU A 28 12.00 -4.44 -8.36
N VAL A 29 12.74 -5.42 -7.84
CA VAL A 29 12.92 -5.59 -6.39
C VAL A 29 13.86 -4.51 -5.89
N VAL A 30 13.38 -3.68 -4.98
CA VAL A 30 14.15 -2.54 -4.44
C VAL A 30 14.57 -2.73 -2.98
N ASP A 31 13.90 -3.62 -2.26
CA ASP A 31 14.31 -4.05 -0.93
C ASP A 31 13.87 -5.50 -0.67
N ARG A 32 14.70 -6.26 0.04
CA ARG A 32 14.42 -7.64 0.44
C ARG A 32 15.02 -7.91 1.80
N LEU A 33 14.19 -8.42 2.70
CA LEU A 33 14.60 -8.81 4.04
C LEU A 33 13.90 -10.09 4.47
N PHE A 34 14.63 -10.98 5.15
CA PHE A 34 14.04 -12.06 5.91
C PHE A 34 13.97 -11.67 7.39
N MET A 35 12.77 -11.74 7.98
CA MET A 35 12.53 -11.50 9.40
C MET A 35 12.53 -12.85 10.15
N PRO A 36 13.62 -13.22 10.87
CA PRO A 36 13.78 -14.58 11.39
C PRO A 36 12.78 -14.93 12.48
N GLY A 37 12.40 -13.96 13.31
CA GLY A 37 11.41 -14.14 14.39
C GLY A 37 10.06 -14.62 13.86
N PRO A 38 9.37 -13.85 13.00
CA PRO A 38 8.10 -14.25 12.42
C PRO A 38 8.24 -15.21 11.21
N ARG A 39 9.46 -15.50 10.74
CA ARG A 39 9.78 -16.31 9.55
C ARG A 39 9.06 -15.81 8.29
N VAL A 40 9.23 -14.52 8.02
CA VAL A 40 8.60 -13.81 6.90
C VAL A 40 9.66 -13.24 5.97
N HIS A 41 9.51 -13.50 4.68
CA HIS A 41 10.19 -12.78 3.61
C HIS A 41 9.38 -11.55 3.27
N ARG A 42 9.94 -10.36 3.52
CA ARG A 42 9.39 -9.09 3.07
C ARG A 42 10.15 -8.64 1.84
N VAL A 43 9.43 -8.38 0.76
CA VAL A 43 10.01 -7.86 -0.47
C VAL A 43 9.25 -6.61 -0.88
N HIS A 44 9.95 -5.51 -1.07
CA HIS A 44 9.40 -4.35 -1.74
C HIS A 44 9.79 -4.39 -3.22
N ILE A 45 8.78 -4.23 -4.06
CA ILE A 45 8.96 -4.01 -5.49
C ILE A 45 8.51 -2.61 -5.85
N GLN A 46 9.17 -2.00 -6.83
CA GLN A 46 8.78 -0.71 -7.38
C GLN A 46 8.32 -0.88 -8.82
N LEU A 47 7.19 -0.27 -9.19
CA LEU A 47 6.71 -0.12 -10.56
C LEU A 47 6.56 1.36 -10.87
N ALA A 48 7.30 1.85 -11.86
CA ALA A 48 7.45 3.28 -12.10
C ALA A 48 7.85 4.03 -10.82
N THR A 49 6.93 4.75 -10.21
CA THR A 49 7.11 5.44 -8.93
C THR A 49 6.44 4.75 -7.76
N GLY A 50 5.59 3.73 -7.93
CA GLY A 50 4.80 3.17 -6.82
C GLY A 50 5.44 1.93 -6.21
N LEU A 51 5.28 1.76 -4.89
CA LEU A 51 5.86 0.67 -4.11
C LEU A 51 4.78 -0.34 -3.71
N VAL A 52 5.09 -1.64 -3.86
CA VAL A 52 4.25 -2.73 -3.36
C VAL A 52 5.06 -3.57 -2.37
N GLU A 53 4.50 -3.81 -1.18
CA GLU A 53 5.08 -4.70 -0.17
C GLU A 53 4.46 -6.10 -0.25
N LEU A 54 5.31 -7.10 -0.47
CA LEU A 54 4.95 -8.52 -0.51
C LEU A 54 5.45 -9.21 0.76
N LEU A 55 4.53 -9.73 1.57
CA LEU A 55 4.82 -10.46 2.81
C LEU A 55 4.56 -11.96 2.62
N HIS A 56 5.62 -12.75 2.49
CA HIS A 56 5.51 -14.20 2.36
C HIS A 56 5.94 -14.90 3.66
N HIS A 57 5.01 -15.62 4.29
CA HIS A 57 5.28 -16.41 5.50
C HIS A 57 5.72 -17.83 5.10
N GLU A 58 6.86 -18.30 5.62
CA GLU A 58 7.35 -19.67 5.31
C GLU A 58 6.43 -20.76 5.86
N GLN A 59 5.68 -20.46 6.91
CA GLN A 59 4.68 -21.37 7.46
C GLN A 59 3.30 -20.96 6.95
N PRO A 60 2.62 -21.83 6.19
CA PRO A 60 1.27 -21.56 5.73
C PRO A 60 0.33 -21.50 6.93
N ASP A 61 -0.48 -20.46 6.96
CA ASP A 61 -1.52 -20.24 7.96
C ASP A 61 -2.88 -20.52 7.27
N PRO A 62 -3.60 -21.59 7.65
CA PRO A 62 -4.89 -21.94 7.02
C PRO A 62 -5.98 -20.88 7.21
N GLN A 63 -5.82 -19.95 8.16
CA GLN A 63 -6.74 -18.84 8.40
C GLN A 63 -6.25 -17.53 7.78
N ALA A 64 -5.11 -17.56 7.07
CA ALA A 64 -4.58 -16.40 6.38
C ALA A 64 -5.53 -15.92 5.30
N THR A 65 -5.69 -14.60 5.23
CA THR A 65 -6.20 -13.94 4.02
C THR A 65 -4.99 -13.51 3.19
N TYR A 66 -4.98 -13.87 1.91
CA TYR A 66 -3.96 -13.49 0.94
C TYR A 66 -4.44 -12.29 0.10
N GLY A 67 -3.49 -11.60 -0.51
CA GLY A 67 -3.71 -10.38 -1.29
C GLY A 67 -3.40 -9.10 -0.52
N LEU A 68 -3.46 -7.99 -1.24
CA LEU A 68 -3.20 -6.65 -0.72
C LEU A 68 -4.29 -6.24 0.26
N ASN A 69 -3.90 -5.72 1.43
CA ASN A 69 -4.84 -5.45 2.53
C ASN A 69 -4.54 -4.21 3.37
N HIS A 70 -3.41 -3.54 3.15
CA HIS A 70 -3.05 -2.33 3.87
C HIS A 70 -2.35 -1.30 2.99
N ILE A 71 -2.30 -0.08 3.50
CA ILE A 71 -1.63 1.07 2.88
C ILE A 71 -0.72 1.71 3.92
N GLY A 72 0.53 1.92 3.54
CA GLY A 72 1.54 2.54 4.37
C GLY A 72 1.75 4.02 4.05
N PHE A 73 1.91 4.82 5.10
CA PHE A 73 2.20 6.25 5.01
C PHE A 73 3.44 6.61 5.82
N MET A 74 4.32 7.42 5.25
CA MET A 74 5.48 7.94 5.98
C MET A 74 5.10 9.14 6.82
N THR A 75 5.65 9.22 8.03
CA THR A 75 5.60 10.37 8.93
C THR A 75 6.96 10.65 9.55
N ASP A 76 7.24 11.93 9.81
CA ASP A 76 8.42 12.38 10.56
C ASP A 76 8.19 12.44 12.08
N ASP A 77 6.94 12.28 12.54
CA ASP A 77 6.53 12.27 13.95
C ASP A 77 5.44 11.20 14.18
N LEU A 78 5.87 9.94 14.27
CA LEU A 78 4.99 8.79 14.46
C LEU A 78 4.16 8.89 15.74
N ASP A 79 4.78 9.27 16.86
CA ASP A 79 4.09 9.32 18.15
C ASP A 79 3.04 10.45 18.15
N GLY A 80 3.37 11.62 17.61
CA GLY A 80 2.44 12.75 17.51
C GLY A 80 1.28 12.48 16.55
N ASP A 81 1.55 11.98 15.34
CA ASP A 81 0.49 11.67 14.37
C ASP A 81 -0.41 10.52 14.85
N TYR A 82 0.18 9.49 15.48
CA TYR A 82 -0.59 8.41 16.09
C TYR A 82 -1.50 8.94 17.20
N ALA A 83 -0.96 9.68 18.17
CA ALA A 83 -1.73 10.21 19.30
C ALA A 83 -2.88 11.12 18.82
N ARG A 84 -2.62 11.95 17.80
CA ARG A 84 -3.65 12.81 17.18
C ARG A 84 -4.79 11.99 16.57
N LEU A 85 -4.48 10.93 15.82
CA LEU A 85 -5.51 10.09 15.18
C LEU A 85 -6.32 9.30 16.22
N MET A 86 -5.70 8.83 17.30
CA MET A 86 -6.42 8.19 18.40
C MET A 86 -7.35 9.18 19.13
N ALA A 87 -6.91 10.43 19.34
CA ALA A 87 -7.75 11.47 19.93
C ALA A 87 -8.97 11.84 19.06
N LEU A 88 -8.89 11.64 17.75
CA LEU A 88 -10.01 11.78 16.80
C LEU A 88 -10.96 10.58 16.81
N GLY A 89 -10.64 9.51 17.54
CA GLY A 89 -11.50 8.33 17.70
C GLY A 89 -11.28 7.22 16.68
N TYR A 90 -10.20 7.26 15.88
CA TYR A 90 -9.86 6.14 14.99
C TYR A 90 -9.46 4.90 15.79
N ALA A 91 -9.77 3.71 15.25
CA ALA A 91 -9.54 2.47 15.96
C ALA A 91 -8.06 2.06 15.92
N GLU A 92 -7.47 1.88 17.11
CA GLU A 92 -6.14 1.30 17.27
C GLU A 92 -6.11 -0.15 16.79
N LEU A 93 -5.08 -0.49 16.01
CA LEU A 93 -4.73 -1.89 15.71
C LEU A 93 -3.38 -2.27 16.35
N SER A 94 -2.44 -1.33 16.47
CA SER A 94 -1.16 -1.49 17.16
C SER A 94 -0.56 -0.12 17.47
N SER A 95 -0.32 0.13 18.76
CA SER A 95 0.51 1.26 19.22
C SER A 95 1.92 1.31 18.56
N PRO A 96 2.55 2.50 18.51
CA PRO A 96 3.90 2.69 17.96
C PRO A 96 4.94 1.74 18.56
N ARG A 97 5.68 1.06 17.70
CA ARG A 97 6.74 0.12 18.09
C ARG A 97 7.83 0.03 17.04
N VAL A 98 8.95 -0.59 17.39
CA VAL A 98 9.99 -0.95 16.40
C VAL A 98 9.40 -1.96 15.41
N ALA A 99 9.65 -1.73 14.12
CA ALA A 99 9.20 -2.64 13.07
C ALA A 99 9.85 -4.02 13.24
N GLY A 100 9.15 -5.09 12.85
CA GLY A 100 9.70 -6.46 12.95
C GLY A 100 10.95 -6.67 12.10
N SER A 101 11.15 -5.82 11.09
CA SER A 101 12.33 -5.73 10.25
C SER A 101 13.54 -5.09 10.93
N GLY A 102 13.34 -4.38 12.05
CA GLY A 102 14.34 -3.50 12.65
C GLY A 102 14.55 -2.18 11.89
N GLN A 103 13.91 -1.98 10.74
CA GLN A 103 14.06 -0.77 9.92
C GLN A 103 12.98 0.26 10.27
N GLY A 104 13.26 1.06 11.30
CA GLY A 104 12.39 2.13 11.77
C GLY A 104 11.30 1.68 12.74
N ARG A 105 10.29 2.52 12.87
CA ARG A 105 9.14 2.34 13.76
C ARG A 105 7.84 2.38 12.95
N LEU A 106 6.82 1.71 13.45
CA LEU A 106 5.51 1.65 12.84
C LEU A 106 4.39 1.68 13.88
N ALA A 107 3.20 2.08 13.43
CA ALA A 107 1.95 1.91 14.16
C ALA A 107 0.85 1.49 13.17
N PHE A 108 -0.18 0.80 13.64
CA PHE A 108 -1.32 0.42 12.82
C PHE A 108 -2.62 0.98 13.41
N LEU A 109 -3.45 1.51 12.53
CA LEU A 109 -4.82 1.91 12.84
C LEU A 109 -5.76 1.46 11.72
N SER A 110 -7.06 1.49 12.00
CA SER A 110 -8.10 1.29 11.00
C SER A 110 -8.60 2.64 10.50
N ASP A 111 -8.78 2.76 9.19
CA ASP A 111 -9.61 3.83 8.62
C ASP A 111 -11.11 3.60 8.96
N PRO A 112 -12.01 4.55 8.66
CA PRO A 112 -13.46 4.40 8.87
C PRO A 112 -14.09 3.16 8.22
N ASN A 113 -13.46 2.62 7.19
CA ASN A 113 -13.94 1.54 6.34
C ASN A 113 -13.24 0.21 6.60
N ARG A 114 -12.49 0.10 7.71
CA ARG A 114 -11.74 -1.10 8.12
C ARG A 114 -10.53 -1.44 7.26
N VAL A 115 -10.06 -0.50 6.46
CA VAL A 115 -8.78 -0.62 5.76
C VAL A 115 -7.70 -0.44 6.80
N ARG A 116 -6.74 -1.36 6.82
CA ARG A 116 -5.57 -1.27 7.70
C ARG A 116 -4.63 -0.20 7.16
N VAL A 117 -4.36 0.79 8.00
CA VAL A 117 -3.41 1.86 7.72
C VAL A 117 -2.17 1.65 8.56
N GLU A 118 -1.01 1.73 7.92
CA GLU A 118 0.29 1.73 8.57
C GLU A 118 0.88 3.14 8.56
N LEU A 119 1.29 3.63 9.73
CA LEU A 119 2.15 4.81 9.83
C LEU A 119 3.59 4.35 10.04
N LEU A 120 4.51 4.88 9.26
CA LEU A 120 5.92 4.49 9.22
C LEU A 120 6.80 5.69 9.52
N GLN A 121 7.78 5.49 10.40
CA GLN A 121 8.88 6.42 10.58
C GLN A 121 10.19 5.65 10.45
N ARG A 122 10.85 5.81 9.30
CA ARG A 122 12.16 5.22 9.00
C ARG A 122 13.07 6.25 8.32
N SER A 123 14.38 6.05 8.44
CA SER A 123 15.41 6.88 7.81
C SER A 123 15.88 6.34 6.45
N GLU A 124 15.57 5.08 6.15
CA GLU A 124 15.96 4.43 4.90
C GLU A 124 14.91 4.68 3.82
N GLU A 125 15.36 5.11 2.64
CA GLU A 125 14.56 5.16 1.43
C GLU A 125 14.71 3.85 0.68
N PHE A 126 13.59 3.19 0.37
CA PHE A 126 13.59 1.96 -0.42
C PHE A 126 13.40 2.26 -1.89
N ARG A 127 12.74 3.37 -2.24
CA ARG A 127 12.51 3.73 -3.63
C ARG A 127 13.83 4.04 -4.31
N VAL A 128 13.93 3.56 -5.55
CA VAL A 128 14.98 3.94 -6.49
C VAL A 128 14.45 5.04 -7.43
N PRO A 129 15.30 5.71 -8.22
CA PRO A 129 14.82 6.60 -9.28
C PRO A 129 13.72 5.92 -10.13
N PRO A 130 12.73 6.67 -10.65
CA PRO A 130 11.57 6.08 -11.32
C PRO A 130 11.96 5.05 -12.38
N ILE A 131 11.33 3.87 -12.32
CA ILE A 131 11.58 2.81 -13.28
C ILE A 131 10.82 3.13 -14.57
N THR A 132 11.55 3.43 -15.63
CA THR A 132 10.97 3.79 -16.93
C THR A 132 11.06 2.66 -17.95
N THR A 133 11.56 1.50 -17.54
CA THR A 133 11.72 0.31 -18.38
C THR A 133 10.55 -0.64 -18.12
N GLY A 134 9.61 -0.72 -19.07
CA GLY A 134 8.47 -1.64 -18.95
C GLY A 134 7.21 -1.11 -19.63
N PRO A 135 6.13 -1.92 -19.63
CA PRO A 135 4.84 -1.51 -20.19
C PRO A 135 4.09 -0.49 -19.32
N VAL A 136 4.35 -0.48 -18.01
CA VAL A 136 3.76 0.46 -17.04
C VAL A 136 4.57 1.76 -17.03
N LEU A 137 3.89 2.88 -17.30
CA LEU A 137 4.45 4.23 -17.29
C LEU A 137 4.27 4.94 -15.94
N GLY A 138 3.32 4.49 -15.13
CA GLY A 138 2.99 5.14 -13.86
C GLY A 138 2.03 4.35 -13.01
N PHE A 139 2.14 4.52 -11.69
CA PHE A 139 1.19 4.04 -10.71
C PHE A 139 0.02 5.04 -10.67
N ALA A 140 -1.12 4.68 -11.27
CA ALA A 140 -2.22 5.63 -11.44
C ALA A 140 -2.89 5.89 -10.09
N HIS A 141 -3.34 4.83 -9.40
CA HIS A 141 -3.90 4.91 -8.05
C HIS A 141 -3.95 3.53 -7.36
N VAL A 142 -3.94 3.54 -6.03
CA VAL A 142 -4.42 2.42 -5.20
C VAL A 142 -5.91 2.64 -4.96
N ALA A 143 -6.76 1.67 -5.33
CA ALA A 143 -8.19 1.80 -5.09
C ALA A 143 -8.58 1.17 -3.75
N VAL A 144 -9.33 1.92 -2.95
CA VAL A 144 -9.70 1.55 -1.58
C VAL A 144 -11.21 1.52 -1.45
N ALA A 145 -11.72 0.43 -0.90
CA ALA A 145 -13.13 0.26 -0.63
C ALA A 145 -13.59 1.26 0.44
N ALA A 146 -14.62 2.04 0.11
CA ALA A 146 -15.20 3.02 1.01
C ALA A 146 -16.73 2.88 1.04
N PRO A 147 -17.27 1.94 1.84
CA PRO A 147 -18.69 1.92 2.21
C PRO A 147 -19.22 3.28 2.67
N ASP A 148 -18.42 4.01 3.44
CA ASP A 148 -18.65 5.41 3.80
C ASP A 148 -17.61 6.29 3.10
N LEU A 149 -18.00 6.87 1.96
CA LEU A 149 -17.16 7.73 1.14
C LEU A 149 -16.85 9.07 1.82
N GLU A 150 -17.80 9.62 2.59
CA GLU A 150 -17.63 10.91 3.24
C GLU A 150 -16.64 10.80 4.40
N ALA A 151 -16.81 9.79 5.27
CA ALA A 151 -15.87 9.53 6.35
C ALA A 151 -14.47 9.18 5.82
N ALA A 152 -14.37 8.41 4.73
CA ALA A 152 -13.09 8.15 4.07
C ALA A 152 -12.46 9.44 3.54
N ALA A 153 -13.23 10.29 2.86
CA ALA A 153 -12.73 11.53 2.30
C ALA A 153 -12.21 12.48 3.39
N GLU A 154 -12.90 12.55 4.53
CA GLU A 154 -12.44 13.30 5.71
C GLU A 154 -11.14 12.70 6.28
N PHE A 155 -11.09 11.37 6.44
CA PHE A 155 -9.89 10.70 6.96
C PHE A 155 -8.66 10.94 6.07
N TYR A 156 -8.74 10.58 4.78
CA TYR A 156 -7.59 10.70 3.88
C TYR A 156 -7.27 12.17 3.55
N GLY A 157 -8.28 12.99 3.26
CA GLY A 157 -8.06 14.39 2.87
C GLY A 157 -7.70 15.30 4.04
N THR A 158 -8.45 15.25 5.14
CA THR A 158 -8.28 16.18 6.26
C THR A 158 -7.29 15.63 7.29
N HIS A 159 -7.44 14.38 7.72
CA HIS A 159 -6.69 13.86 8.88
C HIS A 159 -5.34 13.23 8.53
N LEU A 160 -5.17 12.70 7.32
CA LEU A 160 -3.87 12.32 6.77
C LEU A 160 -3.23 13.43 5.91
N GLY A 161 -3.98 14.49 5.59
CA GLY A 161 -3.47 15.67 4.88
C GLY A 161 -3.23 15.44 3.38
N MET A 162 -3.89 14.45 2.77
CA MET A 162 -3.74 14.21 1.33
C MET A 162 -4.45 15.29 0.51
N GLU A 163 -3.84 15.73 -0.58
CA GLU A 163 -4.44 16.68 -1.53
C GLU A 163 -5.58 16.01 -2.28
N ARG A 164 -6.77 16.62 -2.30
CA ARG A 164 -7.88 16.14 -3.13
C ARG A 164 -7.70 16.59 -4.59
N VAL A 165 -7.47 15.63 -5.48
CA VAL A 165 -7.13 15.90 -6.90
C VAL A 165 -8.30 15.64 -7.86
N SER A 166 -9.32 14.90 -7.39
CA SER A 166 -10.63 14.75 -8.05
C SER A 166 -11.65 14.24 -7.05
N ASP A 167 -12.90 13.99 -7.50
CA ASP A 167 -14.04 13.69 -6.62
C ASP A 167 -13.83 12.59 -5.59
N ASN A 168 -13.02 11.57 -5.86
CA ASN A 168 -12.73 10.51 -4.91
C ASN A 168 -11.25 10.11 -4.93
N THR A 169 -10.37 10.99 -5.41
CA THR A 169 -8.95 10.68 -5.55
C THR A 169 -8.13 11.69 -4.78
N PHE A 170 -7.20 11.17 -3.99
CA PHE A 170 -6.35 11.93 -3.08
C PHE A 170 -4.89 11.61 -3.36
N ARG A 171 -4.01 12.60 -3.26
CA ARG A 171 -2.57 12.47 -3.53
C ARG A 171 -1.77 12.83 -2.28
N LEU A 172 -0.71 12.06 -2.04
CA LEU A 172 0.31 12.44 -1.07
C LEU A 172 1.67 11.91 -1.56
N GLY A 173 2.61 12.82 -1.80
CA GLY A 173 3.82 12.50 -2.55
C GLY A 173 3.50 12.24 -4.03
N ALA A 174 4.14 11.22 -4.61
CA ALA A 174 3.98 10.86 -6.02
C ALA A 174 2.71 10.02 -6.30
N ASP A 175 2.20 9.31 -5.29
CA ASP A 175 1.17 8.31 -5.47
C ASP A 175 -0.22 8.83 -5.09
N THR A 176 -1.24 8.19 -5.65
CA THR A 176 -2.63 8.55 -5.37
C THR A 176 -3.44 7.36 -4.86
N LEU A 177 -4.43 7.69 -4.05
CA LEU A 177 -5.43 6.79 -3.52
C LEU A 177 -6.78 7.18 -4.09
N LYS A 178 -7.54 6.21 -4.59
CA LYS A 178 -8.90 6.42 -5.08
C LYS A 178 -9.90 5.67 -4.23
N LEU A 179 -10.83 6.39 -3.62
CA LEU A 179 -11.98 5.82 -2.95
C LEU A 179 -12.97 5.29 -3.99
N VAL A 180 -13.41 4.06 -3.80
CA VAL A 180 -14.42 3.43 -4.64
C VAL A 180 -15.54 2.88 -3.79
N PRO A 181 -16.78 2.83 -4.30
CA PRO A 181 -17.85 2.06 -3.66
C PRO A 181 -17.35 0.64 -3.37
N PRO A 182 -17.77 0.04 -2.25
CA PRO A 182 -17.19 -1.21 -1.79
C PRO A 182 -17.33 -2.35 -2.82
N PRO A 183 -16.22 -2.99 -3.21
CA PRO A 183 -16.19 -4.41 -3.54
C PRO A 183 -16.00 -5.24 -2.27
N ALA A 184 -15.74 -6.55 -2.41
CA ALA A 184 -15.59 -7.48 -1.28
C ALA A 184 -14.30 -7.31 -0.45
N ALA A 185 -13.24 -6.71 -1.01
CA ALA A 185 -11.94 -6.54 -0.36
C ALA A 185 -11.64 -5.06 -0.01
N THR A 186 -10.82 -4.82 1.02
CA THR A 186 -10.44 -3.46 1.47
C THR A 186 -9.59 -2.72 0.45
N ILE A 187 -8.60 -3.40 -0.15
CA ILE A 187 -7.91 -2.94 -1.36
C ILE A 187 -8.69 -3.49 -2.56
N ALA A 188 -9.34 -2.60 -3.30
CA ALA A 188 -10.24 -2.95 -4.38
C ALA A 188 -9.48 -3.39 -5.64
N HIS A 189 -8.45 -2.63 -6.01
CA HIS A 189 -7.59 -2.90 -7.16
C HIS A 189 -6.37 -1.98 -7.19
N LEU A 190 -5.37 -2.37 -7.98
CA LEU A 190 -4.31 -1.44 -8.41
C LEU A 190 -4.63 -0.93 -9.81
N ALA A 191 -4.33 0.34 -10.09
CA ALA A 191 -4.44 0.90 -11.41
C ALA A 191 -3.10 1.42 -11.90
N PHE A 192 -2.75 1.05 -13.13
CA PHE A 192 -1.52 1.46 -13.79
C PHE A 192 -1.81 2.21 -15.09
N THR A 193 -0.94 3.17 -15.40
CA THR A 193 -0.94 3.83 -16.70
C THR A 193 0.00 3.07 -17.63
N THR A 194 -0.42 2.78 -18.86
CA THR A 194 0.38 2.04 -19.85
C THR A 194 0.49 2.81 -21.17
N ALA A 195 1.56 2.56 -21.91
CA ALA A 195 1.78 3.18 -23.22
C ALA A 195 0.80 2.68 -24.31
N ALA A 196 0.30 1.45 -24.14
CA ALA A 196 -0.61 0.81 -25.08
C ALA A 196 -1.80 0.19 -24.33
N PRO A 197 -2.94 -0.02 -25.00
CA PRO A 197 -4.07 -0.75 -24.44
C PRO A 197 -3.61 -2.11 -23.90
N THR A 198 -3.84 -2.34 -22.61
CA THR A 198 -3.50 -3.57 -21.90
C THR A 198 -4.78 -4.07 -21.24
N ALA A 199 -5.04 -5.37 -21.32
CA ALA A 199 -6.23 -5.95 -20.72
C ALA A 199 -6.10 -6.01 -19.20
N ASP A 200 -7.17 -5.66 -18.49
CA ASP A 200 -7.26 -5.83 -17.04
C ASP A 200 -7.06 -7.30 -16.66
N THR A 201 -6.43 -7.53 -15.50
CA THR A 201 -6.06 -8.86 -15.01
C THR A 201 -6.20 -8.92 -13.48
N GLN A 202 -5.71 -9.98 -12.87
CA GLN A 202 -5.53 -10.11 -11.42
C GLN A 202 -4.10 -10.54 -11.12
N ASP A 203 -3.58 -10.12 -9.96
CA ASP A 203 -2.33 -10.67 -9.43
C ASP A 203 -2.53 -12.12 -8.95
N PRO A 204 -1.45 -12.84 -8.59
CA PRO A 204 -1.54 -14.25 -8.20
C PRO A 204 -2.42 -14.53 -6.97
N ASP A 205 -2.65 -13.53 -6.12
CA ASP A 205 -3.52 -13.63 -4.95
C ASP A 205 -4.95 -13.11 -5.22
N GLY A 206 -5.27 -12.79 -6.49
CA GLY A 206 -6.59 -12.40 -6.95
C GLY A 206 -6.90 -10.91 -6.84
N THR A 207 -5.93 -10.06 -6.48
CA THR A 207 -6.10 -8.60 -6.44
C THR A 207 -6.28 -8.09 -7.86
N PRO A 208 -7.40 -7.42 -8.20
CA PRO A 208 -7.58 -6.89 -9.55
C PRO A 208 -6.51 -5.84 -9.90
N VAL A 209 -6.02 -5.91 -11.13
CA VAL A 209 -5.07 -4.98 -11.71
C VAL A 209 -5.67 -4.41 -12.99
N THR A 210 -5.84 -3.10 -13.01
CA THR A 210 -6.47 -2.39 -14.12
C THR A 210 -5.49 -1.50 -14.86
N PHE A 211 -5.67 -1.36 -16.16
CA PHE A 211 -4.80 -0.54 -17.00
C PHE A 211 -5.56 0.61 -17.66
N ARG A 212 -4.88 1.75 -17.76
CA ARG A 212 -5.39 2.95 -18.42
C ARG A 212 -4.35 3.40 -19.43
N ALA A 213 -4.75 3.58 -20.68
CA ALA A 213 -3.88 4.17 -21.68
C ALA A 213 -3.62 5.64 -21.35
N ALA A 214 -2.36 6.07 -21.47
CA ALA A 214 -1.96 7.47 -21.34
C ALA A 214 -2.53 8.34 -22.46
#